data_AF-A0A9W8JW36-F1
#
_entry.id   AF-A0A9W8JW36-F1
#
_cell.length_a   1.000
_cell.length_b   1.000
_cell.length_c   1.000
_cell.angle_alpha   90.00
_cell.angle_beta   90.00
_cell.angle_gamma   90.00
#
_symmetry.space_group_name_H-M   'P 1'
#
loop_
_entity.id
_entity.type
_entity.pdbx_description
1 polymer ?
#
loop_
_entity_poly.entity_id
_entity_poly.type
_entity_poly.pdbx_seq_one_letter_code
_entity_poly.pdbx_strand_id
1 'polypeptide(L)'
;MTLAILRSLHAIIGDAIDDIERVYSTHGYTESNAPHSQEEDQQSSNQAPGPENDNPIPKPGYSSSSSTSHGYASPPPSPALATSPQSLLHSTTARTANSVDFPSLDDPCDPISLSEQLTSHPTVGVAINRIVAAAGQLAATVQTPFLTICDAVMGYQLPSCMRLLETSHVVEILREAGPEGLHVQAISEKNGVAASKLAHILRLLATHHILREVSPDVFSLNRISSLVDSGKPFTELQGYQAEGRPEFKYSETNGIAAFVGLCSDECYKSSAYMTEAYFLSPSKETREGSDPAKAPFCFAFDTVKSGTGFFGWLEGESDLTAGSGTRKAKEAKENDIDDGSIETGKGAILPPTPISATFGRKSPKNPKTPITPERPPRPRRDTLRSQPNQSPSLRRHSSHPSPSSPTDPLSPPRPRIETDLSRLQRAPESNADTNSNRFRLARFGKAMTGTDGWEVPGAVLNGFDWHSLPHGSIVVDVGGGIGSTSILLATAFSSPSGEDNGLGLKFVIQDRPVVCEMGEKAWKAKCPELLESTAIDDVQK
;
A
#
# COMPACT_ATOMS: atom_id res chain seq x y z
N MET A 1 -24.71 -24.38 -5.79
CA MET A 1 -23.84 -24.64 -6.97
C MET A 1 -23.79 -26.15 -7.21
N THR A 2 -23.27 -26.64 -8.34
CA THR A 2 -23.19 -28.09 -8.67
C THR A 2 -21.74 -28.54 -8.87
N LEU A 3 -21.49 -29.85 -8.76
CA LEU A 3 -20.16 -30.43 -9.07
C LEU A 3 -19.74 -30.17 -10.53
N ALA A 4 -20.69 -30.03 -11.45
CA ALA A 4 -20.42 -29.66 -12.84
C ALA A 4 -19.78 -28.26 -12.93
N ILE A 5 -20.28 -27.27 -12.19
CA ILE A 5 -19.71 -25.91 -12.18
C ILE A 5 -18.29 -25.90 -11.61
N LEU A 6 -18.01 -26.65 -10.55
CA LEU A 6 -16.64 -26.82 -10.02
C LEU A 6 -15.70 -27.45 -11.05
N ARG A 7 -16.18 -28.42 -11.85
CA ARG A 7 -15.41 -29.01 -12.96
C ARG A 7 -15.21 -28.02 -14.11
N SER A 8 -16.19 -27.18 -14.43
CA SER A 8 -16.03 -26.11 -15.43
C SER A 8 -15.01 -25.06 -15.00
N LEU A 9 -15.00 -24.63 -13.73
CA LEU A 9 -13.99 -23.71 -13.21
C LEU A 9 -12.58 -24.31 -13.27
N HIS A 10 -12.43 -25.59 -12.92
CA HIS A 10 -11.15 -26.31 -13.08
C HIS A 10 -10.73 -26.44 -14.55
N ALA A 11 -11.66 -26.65 -15.49
CA ALA A 11 -11.35 -26.69 -16.92
C ALA A 11 -10.84 -25.33 -17.42
N ILE A 12 -11.49 -24.23 -17.05
CA ILE A 12 -11.07 -22.86 -17.41
C ILE A 12 -9.63 -22.56 -16.96
N ILE A 13 -9.20 -23.09 -15.81
CA ILE A 13 -7.81 -22.99 -15.31
C ILE A 13 -6.86 -23.80 -16.20
N GLY A 14 -7.20 -25.06 -16.52
CA GLY A 14 -6.39 -25.92 -17.39
C GLY A 14 -6.23 -25.33 -18.80
N ASP A 15 -7.34 -25.00 -19.45
CA ASP A 15 -7.40 -24.37 -20.77
C ASP A 15 -6.59 -23.05 -20.84
N ALA A 16 -6.37 -22.39 -19.70
CA ALA A 16 -5.59 -21.15 -19.60
C ALA A 16 -4.10 -21.42 -19.35
N ILE A 17 -3.74 -22.50 -18.63
CA ILE A 17 -2.36 -22.96 -18.51
C ILE A 17 -1.85 -23.39 -19.90
N ASP A 18 -2.65 -24.14 -20.66
CA ASP A 18 -2.33 -24.53 -22.05
C ASP A 18 -2.08 -23.33 -22.98
N ASP A 19 -2.72 -22.18 -22.72
CA ASP A 19 -2.51 -20.93 -23.46
C ASP A 19 -1.20 -20.22 -23.04
N ILE A 20 -0.78 -20.34 -21.77
CA ILE A 20 0.50 -19.83 -21.27
C ILE A 20 1.66 -20.69 -21.77
N GLU A 21 1.59 -22.02 -21.58
CA GLU A 21 2.63 -22.97 -22.01
C GLU A 21 2.94 -22.82 -23.51
N ARG A 22 1.91 -22.60 -24.34
CA ARG A 22 2.06 -22.34 -25.78
C ARG A 22 2.90 -21.10 -26.07
N VAL A 23 2.63 -19.99 -25.38
CA VAL A 23 3.38 -18.73 -25.56
C VAL A 23 4.82 -18.90 -25.08
N TYR A 24 5.04 -19.41 -23.88
CA TYR A 24 6.39 -19.59 -23.31
C TYR A 24 7.23 -20.55 -24.17
N SER A 25 6.63 -21.66 -24.63
CA SER A 25 7.27 -22.60 -25.57
C SER A 25 7.70 -21.92 -26.87
N THR A 26 6.84 -21.11 -27.49
CA THR A 26 7.20 -20.44 -28.76
C THR A 26 8.37 -19.46 -28.62
N HIS A 27 8.50 -18.77 -27.50
CA HIS A 27 9.57 -17.78 -27.29
C HIS A 27 10.89 -18.41 -26.83
N GLY A 28 10.86 -19.54 -26.11
CA GLY A 28 12.07 -20.28 -25.70
C GLY A 28 12.90 -20.85 -26.85
N TYR A 29 12.33 -21.04 -28.05
CA TYR A 29 13.06 -21.51 -29.24
C TYR A 29 13.65 -20.39 -30.11
N THR A 30 13.23 -19.13 -29.94
CA THR A 30 13.65 -18.04 -30.84
C THR A 30 15.10 -17.60 -30.63
N GLU A 31 15.62 -17.63 -29.41
CA GLU A 31 17.01 -17.22 -29.12
C GLU A 31 18.05 -18.23 -29.62
N SER A 32 17.70 -19.50 -29.82
CA SER A 32 18.65 -20.54 -30.23
C SER A 32 18.98 -20.56 -31.74
N ASN A 33 18.39 -19.68 -32.55
CA ASN A 33 18.54 -19.65 -34.01
C ASN A 33 19.22 -18.38 -34.56
N ALA A 34 20.07 -17.73 -33.75
CA ALA A 34 21.06 -16.80 -34.30
C ALA A 34 22.08 -17.58 -35.18
N PRO A 35 22.31 -17.21 -36.45
CA PRO A 35 23.10 -18.00 -37.38
C PRO A 35 24.60 -17.87 -37.12
N HIS A 36 25.13 -18.66 -36.19
CA HIS A 36 26.57 -18.88 -36.07
C HIS A 36 27.10 -19.64 -37.29
N SER A 37 28.04 -19.01 -38.01
CA SER A 37 28.77 -19.62 -39.11
C SER A 37 29.55 -20.84 -38.62
N GLN A 38 29.38 -21.96 -39.33
CA GLN A 38 30.13 -23.20 -39.06
C GLN A 38 31.60 -23.02 -39.43
N GLU A 39 32.49 -23.28 -38.49
CA GLU A 39 33.79 -23.89 -38.79
C GLU A 39 33.80 -25.27 -38.13
N GLU A 40 33.93 -26.31 -38.95
CA GLU A 40 34.09 -27.69 -38.48
C GLU A 40 35.55 -27.88 -38.04
N ASP A 41 35.78 -28.54 -36.90
CA ASP A 41 37.03 -29.26 -36.70
C ASP A 41 36.75 -30.63 -36.08
N GLN A 42 37.33 -31.67 -36.70
CA GLN A 42 37.05 -33.06 -36.38
C GLN A 42 38.20 -33.66 -35.58
N GLN A 43 37.92 -34.22 -34.40
CA GLN A 43 38.84 -35.20 -33.82
C GLN A 43 38.13 -36.27 -32.98
N SER A 44 38.63 -37.50 -33.13
CA SER A 44 38.05 -38.73 -32.59
C SER A 44 39.01 -39.36 -31.59
N SER A 45 38.48 -39.95 -30.50
CA SER A 45 39.02 -41.21 -29.97
C SER A 45 38.16 -41.87 -28.90
N ASN A 46 37.74 -43.10 -29.21
CA ASN A 46 37.77 -44.34 -28.39
C ASN A 46 37.20 -44.41 -26.95
N GLN A 47 36.50 -45.53 -26.70
CA GLN A 47 35.98 -45.97 -25.41
C GLN A 47 37.02 -46.73 -24.56
N ALA A 48 36.80 -46.78 -23.24
CA ALA A 48 37.09 -47.94 -22.37
C ALA A 48 36.15 -47.91 -21.13
N PRO A 49 35.60 -49.06 -20.64
CA PRO A 49 34.56 -49.06 -19.60
C PRO A 49 34.95 -49.66 -18.22
N GLY A 50 34.15 -49.32 -17.19
CA GLY A 50 34.00 -50.05 -15.92
C GLY A 50 34.54 -49.36 -14.67
N PRO A 51 34.25 -49.87 -13.44
CA PRO A 51 33.37 -51.01 -13.11
C PRO A 51 32.11 -50.62 -12.30
N GLU A 52 31.24 -51.60 -12.04
CA GLU A 52 30.08 -51.51 -11.14
C GLU A 52 30.51 -51.51 -9.65
N ASN A 53 29.65 -51.01 -8.75
CA ASN A 53 29.85 -51.17 -7.30
C ASN A 53 28.51 -51.13 -6.52
N ASP A 54 28.46 -51.77 -5.36
CA ASP A 54 27.24 -52.40 -4.83
C ASP A 54 26.73 -51.80 -3.49
N ASN A 55 25.51 -51.27 -3.46
CA ASN A 55 24.63 -51.12 -2.27
C ASN A 55 25.14 -50.21 -1.09
N PRO A 56 24.41 -49.99 0.05
CA PRO A 56 23.09 -50.51 0.47
C PRO A 56 22.03 -49.46 0.94
N ILE A 57 20.86 -49.98 1.31
CA ILE A 57 19.65 -49.27 1.79
C ILE A 57 19.69 -48.92 3.30
N PRO A 58 19.23 -47.71 3.73
CA PRO A 58 18.80 -47.43 5.11
C PRO A 58 17.28 -47.66 5.32
N LYS A 59 16.87 -48.09 6.53
CA LYS A 59 15.46 -48.25 6.94
C LYS A 59 15.00 -47.09 7.86
N PRO A 60 13.69 -46.76 7.90
CA PRO A 60 13.20 -45.59 8.64
C PRO A 60 13.10 -45.82 10.16
N GLY A 61 13.35 -44.76 10.93
CA GLY A 61 13.10 -44.71 12.37
C GLY A 61 12.05 -43.64 12.72
N TYR A 62 10.89 -44.06 13.20
CA TYR A 62 9.88 -43.17 13.79
C TYR A 62 10.16 -42.99 15.29
N SER A 63 10.02 -41.76 15.79
CA SER A 63 9.70 -41.50 17.20
C SER A 63 8.66 -40.38 17.27
N SER A 64 7.49 -40.69 17.83
CA SER A 64 6.37 -39.75 17.95
C SER A 64 6.33 -39.11 19.34
N SER A 65 6.30 -37.78 19.39
CA SER A 65 5.92 -37.02 20.57
C SER A 65 4.63 -36.25 20.28
N SER A 66 3.51 -36.74 20.80
CA SER A 66 2.20 -36.11 20.65
C SER A 66 2.06 -34.90 21.58
N SER A 67 1.81 -33.72 21.03
CA SER A 67 1.32 -32.57 21.78
C SER A 67 0.04 -32.04 21.12
N THR A 68 -1.09 -32.12 21.82
CA THR A 68 -2.39 -31.70 21.31
C THR A 68 -2.71 -30.28 21.75
N SER A 69 -2.64 -29.33 20.81
CA SER A 69 -3.33 -28.05 20.90
C SER A 69 -4.47 -28.01 19.88
N HIS A 70 -5.63 -27.45 20.26
CA HIS A 70 -6.75 -27.33 19.35
C HIS A 70 -6.48 -26.22 18.32
N GLY A 71 -6.63 -26.56 17.03
CA GLY A 71 -6.15 -25.74 15.93
C GLY A 71 -6.90 -24.42 15.75
N TYR A 72 -6.14 -23.32 15.73
CA TYR A 72 -6.49 -22.14 14.94
C TYR A 72 -6.16 -22.44 13.48
N ALA A 73 -7.18 -22.55 12.63
CA ALA A 73 -7.00 -22.88 11.22
C ALA A 73 -6.66 -21.62 10.41
N SER A 74 -5.40 -21.18 10.47
CA SER A 74 -4.84 -20.33 9.41
C SER A 74 -4.91 -21.08 8.07
N PRO A 75 -4.90 -20.37 6.92
CA PRO A 75 -4.50 -20.98 5.66
C PRO A 75 -3.16 -21.71 5.84
N PRO A 76 -2.95 -22.87 5.22
CA PRO A 76 -1.61 -23.45 5.18
C PRO A 76 -0.65 -22.44 4.52
N PRO A 77 0.65 -22.45 4.86
CA PRO A 77 1.65 -21.77 4.03
C PRO A 77 1.57 -22.30 2.59
N SER A 78 2.15 -21.56 1.63
CA SER A 78 2.38 -22.05 0.26
C SER A 78 2.75 -23.53 0.32
N PRO A 79 2.02 -24.45 -0.36
CA PRO A 79 2.29 -25.88 -0.24
C PRO A 79 3.67 -26.16 -0.82
N ALA A 80 4.69 -26.19 0.04
CA ALA A 80 6.05 -26.55 -0.31
C ALA A 80 5.98 -27.88 -1.06
N LEU A 81 6.34 -27.84 -2.35
CA LEU A 81 6.07 -28.91 -3.31
C LEU A 81 6.44 -30.24 -2.68
N ALA A 82 5.42 -31.04 -2.37
CA ALA A 82 5.60 -32.20 -1.52
C ALA A 82 6.63 -33.12 -2.18
N THR A 83 7.79 -33.28 -1.54
CA THR A 83 8.90 -34.14 -1.95
C THR A 83 8.49 -35.61 -1.75
N SER A 84 7.48 -36.00 -2.53
CA SER A 84 6.90 -37.32 -2.57
C SER A 84 7.98 -38.30 -2.99
N PRO A 85 8.26 -39.37 -2.20
CA PRO A 85 9.33 -40.34 -2.51
C PRO A 85 9.19 -41.08 -3.85
N GLN A 86 8.12 -40.83 -4.62
CA GLN A 86 7.89 -41.36 -5.95
C GLN A 86 8.47 -40.49 -7.09
N SER A 87 8.95 -39.26 -6.84
CA SER A 87 9.55 -38.42 -7.89
C SER A 87 10.94 -38.88 -8.37
N LEU A 88 11.44 -40.02 -7.86
CA LEU A 88 12.65 -40.70 -8.35
C LEU A 88 12.38 -41.62 -9.55
N LEU A 89 11.12 -41.82 -9.94
CA LEU A 89 10.80 -42.32 -11.28
C LEU A 89 11.15 -41.24 -12.31
N HIS A 90 12.25 -41.49 -13.01
CA HIS A 90 12.85 -40.60 -13.99
C HIS A 90 11.83 -40.03 -14.98
N SER A 91 11.63 -38.71 -14.97
CA SER A 91 11.10 -38.01 -16.13
C SER A 91 12.23 -37.88 -17.16
N THR A 92 12.52 -38.97 -17.89
CA THR A 92 13.56 -39.03 -18.93
C THR A 92 13.21 -38.29 -20.23
N THR A 93 12.30 -37.33 -20.16
CA THR A 93 12.33 -36.14 -21.01
C THR A 93 13.46 -35.23 -20.52
N ALA A 94 14.62 -35.26 -21.17
CA ALA A 94 15.72 -34.37 -20.82
C ALA A 94 15.25 -32.91 -20.86
N ARG A 95 15.31 -32.21 -19.72
CA ARG A 95 15.08 -30.77 -19.68
C ARG A 95 16.20 -30.10 -20.47
N THR A 96 15.89 -29.69 -21.70
CA THR A 96 16.75 -28.80 -22.48
C THR A 96 16.98 -27.52 -21.68
N ALA A 97 18.24 -27.14 -21.46
CA ALA A 97 18.63 -26.08 -20.52
C ALA A 97 18.16 -24.65 -20.89
N ASN A 98 17.33 -24.52 -21.92
CA ASN A 98 16.94 -23.26 -22.56
C ASN A 98 15.40 -23.05 -22.58
N SER A 99 14.62 -23.88 -21.89
CA SER A 99 13.16 -23.70 -21.81
C SER A 99 12.79 -22.60 -20.80
N VAL A 100 12.22 -21.49 -21.26
CA VAL A 100 11.68 -20.43 -20.40
C VAL A 100 10.41 -20.94 -19.72
N ASP A 101 10.38 -20.91 -18.38
CA ASP A 101 9.24 -21.28 -17.53
C ASP A 101 8.54 -20.02 -16.99
N PHE A 102 7.36 -20.18 -16.39
CA PHE A 102 6.60 -19.07 -15.78
C PHE A 102 7.30 -18.52 -14.51
N PRO A 103 7.20 -17.22 -14.19
CA PRO A 103 7.88 -16.65 -13.02
C PRO A 103 7.56 -17.36 -11.71
N SER A 104 8.61 -17.79 -11.00
CA SER A 104 8.53 -18.34 -9.65
C SER A 104 7.89 -17.33 -8.69
N LEU A 105 7.07 -17.83 -7.77
CA LEU A 105 6.54 -17.01 -6.66
C LEU A 105 7.57 -16.82 -5.55
N ASP A 106 8.44 -17.80 -5.33
CA ASP A 106 9.37 -17.87 -4.19
C ASP A 106 10.62 -16.99 -4.40
N ASP A 107 10.98 -16.69 -5.65
CA ASP A 107 12.15 -15.89 -6.02
C ASP A 107 11.78 -14.40 -6.22
N PRO A 108 12.70 -13.44 -6.01
CA PRO A 108 12.46 -12.03 -6.31
C PRO A 108 12.08 -11.77 -7.78
N CYS A 109 11.28 -10.73 -8.02
CA CYS A 109 10.91 -10.30 -9.38
C CYS A 109 12.13 -9.74 -10.14
N ASP A 110 12.47 -10.36 -11.28
CA ASP A 110 13.41 -9.80 -12.26
C ASP A 110 12.63 -9.29 -13.49
N PRO A 111 12.39 -7.97 -13.59
CA PRO A 111 11.65 -7.37 -14.71
C PRO A 111 12.41 -7.38 -16.03
N ILE A 112 13.70 -7.74 -16.03
CA ILE A 112 14.51 -7.89 -17.24
C ILE A 112 14.43 -9.33 -17.78
N SER A 113 14.11 -10.31 -16.94
CA SER A 113 13.96 -11.70 -17.36
C SER A 113 12.85 -11.88 -18.42
N LEU A 114 13.11 -12.68 -19.46
CA LEU A 114 12.12 -13.02 -20.48
C LEU A 114 10.89 -13.71 -19.87
N SER A 115 11.08 -14.48 -18.80
CA SER A 115 10.01 -15.11 -18.02
C SER A 115 9.00 -14.09 -17.47
N GLU A 116 9.49 -12.98 -16.89
CA GLU A 116 8.67 -11.91 -16.35
C GLU A 116 8.04 -11.05 -17.46
N GLN A 117 8.81 -10.70 -18.50
CA GLN A 117 8.31 -9.93 -19.66
C GLN A 117 7.11 -10.63 -20.33
N LEU A 118 7.17 -11.96 -20.48
CA LEU A 118 6.09 -12.74 -21.10
C LEU A 118 4.77 -12.72 -20.31
N THR A 119 4.76 -12.33 -19.02
CA THR A 119 3.50 -12.14 -18.27
C THR A 119 2.64 -11.02 -18.85
N SER A 120 3.27 -10.03 -19.51
CA SER A 120 2.60 -8.92 -20.19
C SER A 120 2.15 -9.24 -21.62
N HIS A 121 2.46 -10.43 -22.15
CA HIS A 121 2.00 -10.85 -23.47
C HIS A 121 0.46 -10.97 -23.47
N PRO A 122 -0.30 -10.41 -24.44
CA PRO A 122 -1.76 -10.30 -24.35
C PRO A 122 -2.49 -11.62 -24.07
N THR A 123 -2.09 -12.72 -24.71
CA THR A 123 -2.66 -14.06 -24.46
C THR A 123 -2.37 -14.56 -23.04
N VAL A 124 -1.19 -14.25 -22.49
CA VAL A 124 -0.79 -14.64 -21.14
C VAL A 124 -1.55 -13.81 -20.10
N GLY A 125 -1.70 -12.49 -20.31
CA GLY A 125 -2.53 -11.64 -19.46
C GLY A 125 -4.00 -12.08 -19.44
N VAL A 126 -4.59 -12.46 -20.59
CA VAL A 126 -5.94 -13.03 -20.65
C VAL A 126 -6.03 -14.38 -19.94
N ALA A 127 -5.02 -15.24 -20.07
CA ALA A 127 -4.96 -16.52 -19.37
C ALA A 127 -4.81 -16.36 -17.84
N ILE A 128 -3.92 -15.50 -17.37
CA ILE A 128 -3.76 -15.14 -15.94
C ILE A 128 -5.09 -14.64 -15.38
N ASN A 129 -5.79 -13.75 -16.07
CA ASN A 129 -7.10 -13.26 -15.64
C ASN A 129 -8.16 -14.38 -15.54
N ARG A 130 -8.17 -15.33 -16.50
CA ARG A 130 -9.03 -16.54 -16.43
C ARG A 130 -8.68 -17.40 -15.22
N ILE A 131 -7.40 -17.65 -14.95
CA ILE A 131 -6.93 -18.45 -13.81
C ILE A 131 -7.32 -17.79 -12.50
N VAL A 132 -7.01 -16.50 -12.31
CA VAL A 132 -7.32 -15.75 -11.08
C VAL A 132 -8.82 -15.69 -10.82
N ALA A 133 -9.65 -15.39 -11.82
CA ALA A 133 -11.09 -15.34 -11.68
C ALA A 133 -11.70 -16.71 -11.34
N ALA A 134 -11.29 -17.77 -12.07
CA ALA A 134 -11.80 -19.12 -11.85
C ALA A 134 -11.35 -19.71 -10.51
N ALA A 135 -10.09 -19.49 -10.12
CA ALA A 135 -9.56 -19.92 -8.82
C ALA A 135 -10.22 -19.17 -7.65
N GLY A 136 -10.40 -17.85 -7.77
CA GLY A 136 -11.12 -17.04 -6.77
C GLY A 136 -12.57 -17.48 -6.59
N GLN A 137 -13.30 -17.71 -7.69
CA GLN A 137 -14.67 -18.24 -7.64
C GLN A 137 -14.71 -19.67 -7.06
N LEU A 138 -13.76 -20.53 -7.41
CA LEU A 138 -13.67 -21.89 -6.88
C LEU A 138 -13.41 -21.89 -5.37
N ALA A 139 -12.45 -21.09 -4.90
CA ALA A 139 -12.15 -20.91 -3.48
C ALA A 139 -13.37 -20.41 -2.70
N ALA A 140 -14.01 -19.31 -3.16
CA ALA A 140 -15.22 -18.77 -2.56
C ALA A 140 -16.43 -19.74 -2.60
N THR A 141 -16.43 -20.72 -3.50
CA THR A 141 -17.48 -21.75 -3.59
C THR A 141 -17.27 -22.89 -2.60
N VAL A 142 -16.03 -23.29 -2.34
CA VAL A 142 -15.71 -24.45 -1.47
C VAL A 142 -15.42 -24.05 -0.02
N GLN A 143 -15.06 -22.80 0.24
CA GLN A 143 -14.85 -22.27 1.58
C GLN A 143 -16.16 -22.22 2.38
N THR A 144 -16.07 -22.41 3.70
CA THR A 144 -17.21 -22.22 4.60
C THR A 144 -17.62 -20.74 4.56
N PRO A 145 -18.88 -20.37 4.23
CA PRO A 145 -19.25 -18.96 4.00
C PRO A 145 -18.98 -18.02 5.19
N PHE A 146 -19.03 -18.53 6.43
CA PHE A 146 -18.67 -17.76 7.61
C PHE A 146 -17.18 -17.36 7.62
N LEU A 147 -16.27 -18.22 7.14
CA LEU A 147 -14.84 -17.89 7.04
C LEU A 147 -14.60 -16.80 5.99
N THR A 148 -15.29 -16.84 4.85
CA THR A 148 -15.22 -15.75 3.85
C THR A 148 -15.74 -14.42 4.41
N ILE A 149 -16.70 -14.44 5.33
CA ILE A 149 -17.13 -13.24 6.08
C ILE A 149 -16.04 -12.82 7.09
N CYS A 150 -15.41 -13.76 7.80
CA CYS A 150 -14.27 -13.47 8.68
C CYS A 150 -13.12 -12.80 7.93
N ASP A 151 -12.70 -13.33 6.78
CA ASP A 151 -11.63 -12.77 5.95
C ASP A 151 -11.94 -11.31 5.55
N ALA A 152 -13.19 -11.05 5.16
CA ALA A 152 -13.64 -9.70 4.78
C ALA A 152 -13.65 -8.72 5.98
N VAL A 153 -14.15 -9.12 7.15
CA VAL A 153 -14.23 -8.21 8.32
C VAL A 153 -12.92 -8.12 9.11
N MET A 154 -12.02 -9.11 8.99
CA MET A 154 -10.68 -9.11 9.60
C MET A 154 -9.58 -8.61 8.66
N GLY A 155 -9.93 -8.25 7.41
CA GLY A 155 -9.03 -7.73 6.40
C GLY A 155 -8.21 -6.50 6.81
N TYR A 156 -8.53 -5.85 7.92
CA TYR A 156 -7.71 -4.79 8.55
C TYR A 156 -6.29 -5.23 8.94
N GLN A 157 -6.07 -6.53 9.18
CA GLN A 157 -4.77 -7.04 9.64
C GLN A 157 -3.70 -6.95 8.55
N LEU A 158 -4.06 -7.27 7.30
CA LEU A 158 -3.12 -7.32 6.17
C LEU A 158 -2.49 -5.96 5.79
N PRO A 159 -3.25 -4.86 5.56
CA PRO A 159 -2.66 -3.55 5.26
C PRO A 159 -1.89 -2.99 6.46
N SER A 160 -2.33 -3.29 7.70
CA SER A 160 -1.59 -2.91 8.92
C SER A 160 -0.21 -3.58 8.98
N CYS A 161 -0.10 -4.83 8.54
CA CYS A 161 1.17 -5.57 8.46
C CYS A 161 2.04 -5.09 7.29
N MET A 162 1.44 -4.82 6.11
CA MET A 162 2.15 -4.23 4.97
C MET A 162 2.74 -2.86 5.29
N ARG A 163 2.02 -2.02 6.05
CA ARG A 163 2.54 -0.74 6.53
C ARG A 163 3.78 -0.92 7.39
N LEU A 164 3.79 -1.90 8.30
CA LEU A 164 4.97 -2.15 9.13
C LEU A 164 6.13 -2.71 8.30
N LEU A 165 5.87 -3.62 7.36
CA LEU A 165 6.88 -4.16 6.44
C LEU A 165 7.63 -3.04 5.69
N GLU A 166 6.87 -2.12 5.09
CA GLU A 166 7.36 -0.97 4.33
C GLU A 166 8.08 0.04 5.24
N THR A 167 7.40 0.53 6.29
CA THR A 167 7.88 1.67 7.10
C THR A 167 8.99 1.28 8.09
N SER A 168 9.15 -0.02 8.43
CA SER A 168 10.27 -0.49 9.27
C SER A 168 11.44 -1.11 8.48
N HIS A 169 11.50 -0.81 7.18
CA HIS A 169 12.59 -1.17 6.25
C HIS A 169 12.91 -2.68 6.17
N VAL A 170 11.94 -3.54 6.49
CA VAL A 170 12.16 -4.99 6.48
C VAL A 170 12.45 -5.46 5.05
N VAL A 171 11.86 -4.81 4.04
CA VAL A 171 12.09 -5.16 2.63
C VAL A 171 13.56 -5.00 2.27
N GLU A 172 14.14 -3.83 2.52
CA GLU A 172 15.54 -3.55 2.20
C GLU A 172 16.51 -4.41 3.02
N ILE A 173 16.17 -4.69 4.29
CA ILE A 173 16.95 -5.57 5.18
C ILE A 173 16.94 -7.03 4.69
N LEU A 174 15.79 -7.54 4.22
CA LEU A 174 15.69 -8.91 3.71
C LEU A 174 16.36 -9.05 2.34
N ARG A 175 16.30 -8.02 1.50
CA ARG A 175 17.04 -7.96 0.24
C ARG A 175 18.56 -8.03 0.47
N GLU A 176 19.08 -7.29 1.45
CA GLU A 176 20.50 -7.36 1.85
C GLU A 176 20.93 -8.76 2.32
N ALA A 177 20.00 -9.58 2.82
CA ALA A 177 20.28 -10.95 3.26
C ALA A 177 20.17 -12.00 2.14
N GLY A 178 19.47 -11.70 1.05
CA GLY A 178 19.31 -12.60 -0.10
C GLY A 178 18.29 -13.73 0.09
N PRO A 179 18.30 -14.76 -0.77
CA PRO A 179 17.23 -15.77 -0.86
C PRO A 179 17.13 -16.69 0.37
N GLU A 180 18.24 -16.93 1.07
CA GLU A 180 18.29 -17.68 2.34
C GLU A 180 17.53 -16.95 3.47
N GLY A 181 17.34 -15.64 3.34
CA GLY A 181 16.62 -14.80 4.28
C GLY A 181 17.40 -14.42 5.54
N LEU A 182 16.69 -13.82 6.50
CA LEU A 182 17.24 -13.37 7.77
C LEU A 182 16.34 -13.75 8.94
N HIS A 183 16.95 -14.17 10.04
CA HIS A 183 16.24 -14.48 11.29
C HIS A 183 15.69 -13.20 11.94
N VAL A 184 14.45 -13.24 12.44
CA VAL A 184 13.75 -12.07 13.02
C VAL A 184 14.53 -11.32 14.10
N GLN A 185 15.42 -11.99 14.82
CA GLN A 185 16.28 -11.35 15.81
C GLN A 185 17.23 -10.32 15.17
N ALA A 186 17.88 -10.66 14.06
CA ALA A 186 18.80 -9.75 13.35
C ALA A 186 18.05 -8.64 12.61
N ILE A 187 16.81 -8.90 12.14
CA ILE A 187 15.93 -7.84 11.61
C ILE A 187 15.53 -6.87 12.74
N SER A 188 15.13 -7.40 13.91
CA SER A 188 14.77 -6.64 15.11
C SER A 188 15.93 -5.79 15.65
N GLU A 189 17.17 -6.25 15.50
CA GLU A 189 18.39 -5.50 15.89
C GLU A 189 18.68 -4.35 14.92
N LYS A 190 18.37 -4.51 13.63
CA LYS A 190 18.48 -3.45 12.61
C LYS A 190 17.37 -2.39 12.77
N ASN A 191 16.10 -2.78 12.89
CA ASN A 191 14.96 -1.85 12.81
C ASN A 191 14.25 -1.52 14.14
N GLY A 192 14.63 -2.15 15.26
CA GLY A 192 14.06 -1.90 16.58
C GLY A 192 12.66 -2.48 16.82
N VAL A 193 12.05 -3.16 15.85
CA VAL A 193 10.75 -3.83 16.03
C VAL A 193 10.96 -5.17 16.75
N ALA A 194 10.58 -5.22 18.03
CA ALA A 194 10.79 -6.39 18.90
C ALA A 194 10.47 -7.74 18.21
N ALA A 195 11.49 -8.59 18.11
CA ALA A 195 11.51 -9.84 17.34
C ALA A 195 10.24 -10.71 17.43
N SER A 196 9.65 -10.89 18.62
CA SER A 196 8.43 -11.70 18.79
C SER A 196 7.19 -11.09 18.13
N LYS A 197 7.06 -9.76 18.10
CA LYS A 197 5.99 -9.07 17.36
C LYS A 197 6.25 -9.16 15.86
N LEU A 198 7.51 -8.97 15.45
CA LEU A 198 7.93 -9.06 14.06
C LEU A 198 7.65 -10.45 13.48
N ALA A 199 7.99 -11.52 14.21
CA ALA A 199 7.70 -12.90 13.87
C ALA A 199 6.20 -13.19 13.61
N HIS A 200 5.28 -12.61 14.38
CA HIS A 200 3.86 -12.74 14.11
C HIS A 200 3.41 -12.00 12.84
N ILE A 201 4.00 -10.84 12.56
CA ILE A 201 3.67 -9.98 11.41
C ILE A 201 4.20 -10.58 10.11
N LEU A 202 5.49 -10.95 10.06
CA LEU A 202 6.10 -11.53 8.86
C LEU A 202 5.49 -12.89 8.52
N ARG A 203 5.09 -13.68 9.53
CA ARG A 203 4.40 -14.95 9.34
C ARG A 203 2.98 -14.79 8.78
N LEU A 204 2.23 -13.75 9.19
CA LEU A 204 0.95 -13.45 8.55
C LEU A 204 1.15 -13.10 7.07
N LEU A 205 2.13 -12.25 6.77
CA LEU A 205 2.49 -11.90 5.38
C LEU A 205 2.95 -13.12 4.56
N ALA A 206 3.63 -14.09 5.18
CA ALA A 206 3.98 -15.35 4.54
C ALA A 206 2.77 -16.26 4.27
N THR A 207 1.79 -16.34 5.18
CA THR A 207 0.51 -17.04 4.92
C THR A 207 -0.37 -16.34 3.87
N HIS A 208 -0.11 -15.08 3.56
CA HIS A 208 -0.70 -14.35 2.43
C HIS A 208 0.19 -14.35 1.16
N HIS A 209 1.22 -15.20 1.11
CA HIS A 209 2.17 -15.33 -0.01
C HIS A 209 2.95 -14.06 -0.38
N ILE A 210 3.02 -13.07 0.51
CA ILE A 210 3.77 -11.82 0.30
C ILE A 210 5.23 -11.97 0.73
N LEU A 211 5.50 -12.81 1.73
CA LEU A 211 6.85 -13.19 2.15
C LEU A 211 7.03 -14.71 2.08
N ARG A 212 8.26 -15.16 2.26
CA ARG A 212 8.62 -16.57 2.41
C ARG A 212 9.22 -16.80 3.79
N GLU A 213 8.67 -17.74 4.57
CA GLU A 213 9.33 -18.24 5.78
C GLU A 213 10.16 -19.47 5.39
N VAL A 214 11.48 -19.28 5.25
CA VAL A 214 12.42 -20.28 4.71
C VAL A 214 12.69 -21.39 5.73
N SER A 215 12.75 -21.01 7.01
CA SER A 215 12.78 -21.90 8.17
C SER A 215 12.20 -21.14 9.38
N PRO A 216 11.92 -21.80 10.54
CA PRO A 216 11.26 -21.15 11.66
C PRO A 216 11.90 -19.81 12.06
N ASP A 217 11.09 -18.74 11.99
CA ASP A 217 11.49 -17.36 12.28
C ASP A 217 12.61 -16.79 11.36
N VAL A 218 12.86 -17.39 10.19
CA VAL A 218 13.74 -16.89 9.12
C VAL A 218 12.92 -16.55 7.88
N PHE A 219 12.98 -15.29 7.44
CA PHE A 219 12.16 -14.77 6.34
C PHE A 219 13.01 -14.26 5.18
N SER A 220 12.55 -14.44 3.94
CA SER A 220 13.12 -13.84 2.73
C SER A 220 12.08 -13.13 1.88
N LEU A 221 12.55 -12.31 0.94
CA LEU A 221 11.70 -11.72 -0.09
C LEU A 221 11.34 -12.75 -1.16
N ASN A 222 10.23 -12.49 -1.85
CA ASN A 222 9.69 -13.30 -2.93
C ASN A 222 9.21 -12.36 -4.06
N ARG A 223 8.54 -12.90 -5.10
CA ARG A 223 8.14 -12.13 -6.28
C ARG A 223 7.19 -10.96 -6.00
N ILE A 224 6.39 -11.03 -4.93
CA ILE A 224 5.43 -9.99 -4.56
C ILE A 224 6.10 -8.92 -3.69
N SER A 225 6.79 -9.32 -2.62
CA SER A 225 7.46 -8.38 -1.70
C SER A 225 8.64 -7.64 -2.31
N SER A 226 9.36 -8.23 -3.26
CA SER A 226 10.46 -7.57 -3.97
C SER A 226 10.04 -6.32 -4.76
N LEU A 227 8.79 -6.24 -5.22
CA LEU A 227 8.24 -5.03 -5.84
C LEU A 227 8.14 -3.83 -4.88
N VAL A 228 8.18 -4.08 -3.56
CA VAL A 228 8.12 -3.06 -2.49
C VAL A 228 9.53 -2.56 -2.11
N ASP A 229 10.60 -3.07 -2.74
CA ASP A 229 11.97 -2.59 -2.50
C ASP A 229 12.16 -1.16 -2.99
N SER A 230 12.91 -0.34 -2.23
CA SER A 230 13.21 1.04 -2.60
C SER A 230 14.54 1.20 -3.35
N GLY A 231 15.21 0.10 -3.71
CA GLY A 231 16.53 0.07 -4.35
C GLY A 231 17.70 0.35 -3.41
N LYS A 232 17.48 0.94 -2.23
CA LYS A 232 18.50 1.61 -1.42
C LYS A 232 19.07 0.72 -0.30
N PRO A 233 20.37 0.85 0.05
CA PRO A 233 20.92 0.21 1.24
C PRO A 233 20.19 0.68 2.50
N PHE A 234 20.02 -0.21 3.48
CA PHE A 234 19.37 0.12 4.75
C PHE A 234 20.09 1.25 5.49
N THR A 235 21.43 1.31 5.39
CA THR A 235 22.26 2.37 5.97
C THR A 235 22.01 3.76 5.36
N GLU A 236 21.64 3.84 4.09
CA GLU A 236 21.26 5.09 3.41
C GLU A 236 19.90 5.60 3.93
N LEU A 237 18.94 4.68 4.09
CA LEU A 237 17.62 4.98 4.66
C LEU A 237 17.69 5.42 6.13
N GLN A 238 18.60 4.83 6.92
CA GLN A 238 18.92 5.32 8.27
C GLN A 238 19.49 6.76 8.23
N GLY A 239 20.31 7.09 7.23
CA GLY A 239 20.80 8.45 6.99
C GLY A 239 19.65 9.44 6.76
N TYR A 240 18.78 9.16 5.78
CA TYR A 240 17.61 10.01 5.49
C TYR A 240 16.67 10.16 6.68
N GLN A 241 16.48 9.10 7.49
CA GLN A 241 15.67 9.18 8.70
C GLN A 241 16.35 10.03 9.80
N ALA A 242 17.68 10.01 9.92
CA ALA A 242 18.44 10.85 10.84
C ALA A 242 18.47 12.33 10.41
N GLU A 243 18.49 12.60 9.09
CA GLU A 243 18.40 13.94 8.51
C GLU A 243 16.97 14.54 8.57
N GLY A 244 15.95 13.75 8.93
CA GLY A 244 14.56 14.19 8.94
C GLY A 244 13.92 14.31 7.55
N ARG A 245 14.43 13.52 6.59
CA ARG A 245 14.04 13.49 5.17
C ARG A 245 13.62 12.09 4.66
N PRO A 246 12.83 11.30 5.42
CA PRO A 246 12.52 9.91 5.04
C PRO A 246 11.79 9.75 3.70
N GLU A 247 11.22 10.83 3.13
CA GLU A 247 10.63 10.85 1.79
C GLU A 247 11.63 10.42 0.69
N PHE A 248 12.93 10.63 0.89
CA PHE A 248 13.97 10.23 -0.05
C PHE A 248 14.10 8.71 -0.23
N LYS A 249 13.49 7.88 0.65
CA LYS A 249 13.28 6.45 0.37
C LYS A 249 12.68 6.25 -1.03
N TYR A 250 11.69 7.07 -1.40
CA TYR A 250 10.90 6.92 -2.62
C TYR A 250 11.48 7.65 -3.85
N SER A 251 12.57 8.42 -3.70
CA SER A 251 13.32 9.02 -4.81
C SER A 251 13.77 7.94 -5.80
N GLU A 252 13.55 8.16 -7.10
CA GLU A 252 14.06 7.28 -8.17
C GLU A 252 13.64 5.79 -8.02
N THR A 253 12.47 5.54 -7.40
CA THR A 253 11.85 4.20 -7.28
C THR A 253 10.70 4.00 -8.25
N ASN A 254 10.24 2.74 -8.37
CA ASN A 254 9.00 2.34 -9.06
C ASN A 254 7.71 2.88 -8.42
N GLY A 255 7.77 3.60 -7.29
CA GLY A 255 6.61 4.15 -6.59
C GLY A 255 5.77 3.16 -5.78
N ILE A 256 5.96 1.84 -5.93
CA ILE A 256 5.13 0.81 -5.28
C ILE A 256 5.29 0.86 -3.74
N ALA A 257 6.51 1.07 -3.23
CA ALA A 257 6.74 1.30 -1.80
C ALA A 257 5.98 2.53 -1.26
N ALA A 258 5.91 3.61 -2.06
CA ALA A 258 5.16 4.81 -1.70
C ALA A 258 3.63 4.57 -1.74
N PHE A 259 3.16 3.81 -2.73
CA PHE A 259 1.77 3.38 -2.85
C PHE A 259 1.33 2.50 -1.67
N VAL A 260 2.11 1.49 -1.29
CA VAL A 260 1.87 0.69 -0.08
C VAL A 260 1.78 1.58 1.16
N GLY A 261 2.71 2.52 1.32
CA GLY A 261 2.73 3.46 2.44
C GLY A 261 1.51 4.40 2.49
N LEU A 262 1.05 4.89 1.33
CA LEU A 262 -0.13 5.76 1.18
C LEU A 262 -1.43 5.00 1.47
N CYS A 263 -1.64 3.89 0.77
CA CYS A 263 -2.89 3.15 0.86
C CYS A 263 -3.11 2.54 2.24
N SER A 264 -2.04 2.10 2.92
CA SER A 264 -2.10 1.52 4.27
C SER A 264 -2.12 2.55 5.42
N ASP A 265 -1.87 3.85 5.17
CA ASP A 265 -1.92 4.90 6.18
C ASP A 265 -3.10 5.86 5.98
N GLU A 266 -3.03 6.79 5.03
CA GLU A 266 -4.06 7.82 4.82
C GLU A 266 -5.37 7.22 4.32
N CYS A 267 -5.32 6.41 3.26
CA CYS A 267 -6.53 5.85 2.65
C CYS A 267 -7.20 4.82 3.57
N TYR A 268 -6.40 3.99 4.24
CA TYR A 268 -6.90 2.97 5.17
C TYR A 268 -7.48 3.58 6.46
N LYS A 269 -6.92 4.68 6.98
CA LYS A 269 -7.55 5.44 8.08
C LYS A 269 -8.84 6.12 7.63
N SER A 270 -8.85 6.68 6.42
CA SER A 270 -10.03 7.32 5.82
C SER A 270 -11.20 6.34 5.65
N SER A 271 -10.95 5.16 5.08
CA SER A 271 -12.01 4.18 4.80
C SER A 271 -12.71 3.65 6.05
N ALA A 272 -12.01 3.60 7.18
CA ALA A 272 -12.59 3.22 8.47
C ALA A 272 -13.74 4.16 8.94
N TYR A 273 -13.80 5.40 8.45
CA TYR A 273 -14.83 6.40 8.80
C TYR A 273 -15.97 6.52 7.77
N MET A 274 -16.09 5.57 6.81
CA MET A 274 -17.17 5.59 5.82
C MET A 274 -18.56 5.46 6.45
N THR A 275 -18.70 4.73 7.56
CA THR A 275 -20.00 4.57 8.26
C THR A 275 -20.40 5.86 8.97
N GLU A 276 -19.42 6.49 9.63
CA GLU A 276 -19.55 7.77 10.33
C GLU A 276 -19.96 8.89 9.38
N ALA A 277 -19.27 9.05 8.24
CA ALA A 277 -19.55 10.11 7.28
C ALA A 277 -20.85 9.86 6.48
N TYR A 278 -21.03 8.66 5.90
CA TYR A 278 -22.10 8.44 4.92
C TYR A 278 -23.42 7.92 5.51
N PHE A 279 -23.43 7.38 6.74
CA PHE A 279 -24.65 6.81 7.34
C PHE A 279 -25.01 7.42 8.70
N LEU A 280 -24.04 7.64 9.59
CA LEU A 280 -24.31 8.09 10.97
C LEU A 280 -24.23 9.60 11.18
N SER A 281 -23.69 10.35 10.22
CA SER A 281 -23.56 11.81 10.28
C SER A 281 -24.94 12.49 10.42
N PRO A 282 -25.09 13.47 11.34
CA PRO A 282 -26.30 14.28 11.42
C PRO A 282 -26.49 15.15 10.16
N SER A 283 -25.42 15.78 9.65
CA SER A 283 -25.51 16.66 8.48
C SER A 283 -25.97 15.87 7.25
N LYS A 284 -27.04 16.36 6.63
CA LYS A 284 -27.57 15.76 5.41
C LYS A 284 -26.60 15.96 4.23
N GLU A 285 -25.90 17.09 4.24
CA GLU A 285 -24.94 17.55 3.24
C GLU A 285 -23.64 16.72 3.30
N THR A 286 -23.30 16.18 4.47
CA THR A 286 -22.21 15.20 4.63
C THR A 286 -22.60 13.82 4.08
N ARG A 287 -23.83 13.34 4.38
CA ARG A 287 -24.30 12.01 3.92
C ARG A 287 -24.69 11.93 2.44
N GLU A 288 -25.23 13.01 1.88
CA GLU A 288 -25.87 13.04 0.56
C GLU A 288 -25.20 14.01 -0.43
N GLY A 289 -24.20 14.78 0.01
CA GLY A 289 -23.49 15.76 -0.80
C GLY A 289 -22.18 15.25 -1.43
N SER A 290 -21.56 16.09 -2.26
CA SER A 290 -20.33 15.81 -2.99
C SER A 290 -19.14 16.70 -2.58
N ASP A 291 -19.19 17.28 -1.37
CA ASP A 291 -18.14 18.17 -0.87
C ASP A 291 -16.92 17.37 -0.38
N PRO A 292 -15.73 17.52 -1.00
CA PRO A 292 -14.53 16.79 -0.56
C PRO A 292 -14.02 17.22 0.82
N ALA A 293 -14.48 18.34 1.39
CA ALA A 293 -14.21 18.73 2.78
C ALA A 293 -15.08 17.98 3.82
N LYS A 294 -16.06 17.19 3.35
CA LYS A 294 -16.94 16.35 4.17
C LYS A 294 -16.69 14.85 3.99
N ALA A 295 -15.65 14.47 3.25
CA ALA A 295 -15.28 13.07 3.01
C ALA A 295 -14.83 12.33 4.31
N PRO A 296 -14.89 10.98 4.36
CA PRO A 296 -14.41 10.18 5.49
C PRO A 296 -12.98 10.51 5.96
N PHE A 297 -12.13 10.94 5.04
CA PHE A 297 -10.79 11.45 5.33
C PHE A 297 -10.82 12.60 6.36
N CYS A 298 -11.73 13.56 6.19
CA CYS A 298 -11.84 14.74 7.04
C CYS A 298 -12.28 14.38 8.46
N PHE A 299 -13.04 13.30 8.63
CA PHE A 299 -13.34 12.71 9.94
C PHE A 299 -12.09 12.05 10.55
N ALA A 300 -11.41 11.19 9.78
CA ALA A 300 -10.23 10.47 10.23
C ALA A 300 -9.04 11.36 10.64
N PHE A 301 -8.95 12.57 10.07
CA PHE A 301 -7.88 13.55 10.31
C PHE A 301 -8.34 14.86 11.00
N ASP A 302 -9.59 14.92 11.50
CA ASP A 302 -10.21 16.06 12.22
C ASP A 302 -10.21 17.40 11.44
N THR A 303 -10.26 17.35 10.10
CA THR A 303 -10.24 18.53 9.21
C THR A 303 -11.61 19.05 8.77
N VAL A 304 -12.72 18.38 9.16
CA VAL A 304 -14.10 18.84 8.87
C VAL A 304 -14.30 20.30 9.31
N LYS A 305 -13.77 20.67 10.49
CA LYS A 305 -13.95 22.01 11.08
C LYS A 305 -13.18 23.12 10.36
N SER A 306 -12.08 22.79 9.67
CA SER A 306 -11.29 23.74 8.88
C SER A 306 -11.73 23.80 7.42
N GLY A 307 -12.67 22.94 7.01
CA GLY A 307 -13.09 22.78 5.61
C GLY A 307 -11.95 22.25 4.71
N THR A 308 -10.95 21.57 5.28
CA THR A 308 -9.75 21.19 4.54
C THR A 308 -9.86 19.77 4.00
N GLY A 309 -10.20 19.63 2.72
CA GLY A 309 -10.16 18.35 2.00
C GLY A 309 -8.74 17.80 1.83
N PHE A 310 -8.64 16.53 1.41
CA PHE A 310 -7.41 15.73 1.34
C PHE A 310 -6.18 16.46 0.79
N PHE A 311 -6.26 16.99 -0.44
CA PHE A 311 -5.12 17.65 -1.08
C PHE A 311 -4.71 18.94 -0.37
N GLY A 312 -5.67 19.71 0.18
CA GLY A 312 -5.35 20.91 0.95
C GLY A 312 -4.61 20.58 2.24
N TRP A 313 -4.95 19.47 2.88
CA TRP A 313 -4.22 18.98 4.04
C TRP A 313 -2.80 18.50 3.67
N LEU A 314 -2.62 17.78 2.55
CA LEU A 314 -1.28 17.42 2.04
C LEU A 314 -0.40 18.66 1.77
N GLU A 315 -1.00 19.75 1.29
CA GLU A 315 -0.34 21.04 1.04
C GLU A 315 -0.12 21.90 2.29
N GLY A 316 -0.64 21.49 3.46
CA GLY A 316 -0.49 22.21 4.73
C GLY A 316 -1.53 23.31 4.97
N GLU A 317 -2.60 23.41 4.17
CA GLU A 317 -3.67 24.41 4.34
C GLU A 317 -4.32 24.35 5.73
N SER A 318 -4.35 23.17 6.37
CA SER A 318 -4.88 22.97 7.74
C SER A 318 -4.17 23.85 8.76
N ASP A 319 -2.86 23.96 8.67
CA ASP A 319 -2.01 24.53 9.72
C ASP A 319 -2.14 26.06 9.75
N LEU A 320 -2.40 26.65 8.57
CA LEU A 320 -2.73 28.07 8.40
C LEU A 320 -4.02 28.46 9.14
N THR A 321 -5.00 27.56 9.25
CA THR A 321 -6.26 27.80 9.98
C THR A 321 -6.12 27.64 11.49
N ALA A 322 -5.19 26.81 11.95
CA ALA A 322 -4.89 26.65 13.38
C ALA A 322 -4.08 27.83 13.94
N GLY A 323 -3.12 28.34 13.16
CA GLY A 323 -2.28 29.49 13.54
C GLY A 323 -2.94 30.86 13.36
N SER A 324 -4.00 30.97 12.54
CA SER A 324 -4.64 32.25 12.23
C SER A 324 -6.17 32.18 12.36
N GLY A 325 -6.74 33.04 13.22
CA GLY A 325 -8.18 33.28 13.32
C GLY A 325 -8.70 34.10 12.13
N THR A 326 -8.58 33.56 10.91
CA THR A 326 -8.85 34.26 9.65
C THR A 326 -10.29 34.10 9.18
N ARG A 327 -10.70 35.02 8.29
CA ARG A 327 -12.10 35.48 8.20
C ARG A 327 -13.07 34.55 7.46
N LYS A 328 -12.61 33.49 6.79
CA LYS A 328 -13.51 32.55 6.07
C LYS A 328 -14.52 31.85 7.00
N ALA A 329 -14.17 31.61 8.26
CA ALA A 329 -15.10 31.08 9.27
C ALA A 329 -16.19 32.08 9.73
N LYS A 330 -16.34 33.25 9.08
CA LYS A 330 -17.23 34.34 9.50
C LYS A 330 -18.34 34.70 8.51
N GLU A 331 -18.31 34.16 7.29
CA GLU A 331 -19.32 34.45 6.25
C GLU A 331 -20.36 33.31 6.11
N ALA A 332 -20.05 32.10 6.59
CA ALA A 332 -21.03 31.00 6.73
C ALA A 332 -21.94 31.19 7.96
N LYS A 333 -22.56 32.38 8.12
CA LYS A 333 -23.36 32.72 9.30
C LYS A 333 -24.60 33.59 9.05
N GLU A 334 -25.39 33.23 8.05
CA GLU A 334 -26.85 33.41 8.07
C GLU A 334 -27.53 32.42 7.11
N ASN A 335 -28.69 31.89 7.51
CA ASN A 335 -29.61 31.00 6.74
C ASN A 335 -29.47 29.47 6.82
N ASP A 336 -28.87 28.88 7.86
CA ASP A 336 -29.13 27.48 8.21
C ASP A 336 -29.65 27.31 9.65
N ILE A 337 -30.70 26.48 9.77
CA ILE A 337 -31.21 25.95 11.04
C ILE A 337 -30.74 24.49 11.12
N ASP A 338 -29.44 24.31 11.28
CA ASP A 338 -28.82 23.01 11.60
C ASP A 338 -28.39 22.98 13.08
N ASP A 339 -28.41 21.80 13.69
CA ASP A 339 -28.12 21.65 15.12
C ASP A 339 -26.61 21.79 15.39
N GLY A 340 -26.25 22.47 16.47
CA GLY A 340 -24.87 22.80 16.84
C GLY A 340 -24.02 21.61 17.30
N SER A 341 -24.44 20.38 17.01
CA SER A 341 -23.70 19.15 17.29
C SER A 341 -22.51 19.00 16.32
N ILE A 342 -21.39 19.62 16.70
CA ILE A 342 -20.12 19.58 15.96
C ILE A 342 -19.76 18.13 15.58
N GLU A 343 -19.59 17.84 14.30
CA GLU A 343 -19.18 16.53 13.78
C GLU A 343 -17.72 16.21 14.16
N THR A 344 -17.50 15.75 15.40
CA THR A 344 -16.17 15.36 15.89
C THR A 344 -15.86 13.90 15.54
N GLY A 345 -14.99 13.69 14.54
CA GLY A 345 -14.59 12.37 14.02
C GLY A 345 -13.74 11.51 14.96
N LYS A 346 -14.24 11.20 16.16
CA LYS A 346 -13.65 10.20 17.07
C LYS A 346 -14.78 9.31 17.59
N GLY A 347 -14.91 8.13 16.96
CA GLY A 347 -16.10 7.26 16.98
C GLY A 347 -16.86 7.24 18.31
N ALA A 348 -18.03 7.89 18.32
CA ALA A 348 -18.93 7.82 19.45
C ALA A 348 -19.59 6.44 19.52
N ILE A 349 -19.53 5.78 20.68
CA ILE A 349 -20.23 4.50 20.90
C ILE A 349 -21.74 4.80 21.01
N LEU A 350 -22.43 4.79 19.88
CA LEU A 350 -23.87 4.95 19.80
C LEU A 350 -24.55 3.57 19.85
N PRO A 351 -25.46 3.31 20.82
CA PRO A 351 -26.24 2.08 20.85
C PRO A 351 -27.27 2.06 19.70
N PRO A 352 -27.67 0.87 19.21
CA PRO A 352 -28.60 0.75 18.09
C PRO A 352 -29.98 1.33 18.48
N THR A 353 -30.26 2.54 17.99
CA THR A 353 -31.52 3.23 18.27
C THR A 353 -32.60 2.70 17.34
N PRO A 354 -33.71 2.12 17.83
CA PRO A 354 -34.78 1.67 16.97
C PRO A 354 -35.47 2.89 16.32
N ILE A 355 -35.63 2.86 15.00
CA ILE A 355 -36.25 3.94 14.23
C ILE A 355 -37.68 4.16 14.75
N SER A 356 -37.91 5.30 15.40
CA SER A 356 -39.23 5.67 15.93
C SER A 356 -40.15 6.11 14.80
N ALA A 357 -40.82 5.14 14.18
CA ALA A 357 -41.69 5.36 13.04
C ALA A 357 -42.96 6.15 13.44
N THR A 358 -42.91 7.48 13.32
CA THR A 358 -44.05 8.40 13.48
C THR A 358 -45.06 8.35 12.31
N PHE A 359 -45.37 7.13 11.83
CA PHE A 359 -46.49 6.91 10.92
C PHE A 359 -47.82 7.04 11.67
N GLY A 360 -48.50 8.17 11.46
CA GLY A 360 -49.74 8.50 12.15
C GLY A 360 -50.85 7.48 11.92
N ARG A 361 -51.29 6.81 13.00
CA ARG A 361 -52.54 6.04 13.03
C ARG A 361 -53.53 6.63 14.03
N LYS A 362 -54.73 6.93 13.54
CA LYS A 362 -55.86 7.43 14.35
C LYS A 362 -56.32 6.33 15.32
N SER A 363 -56.38 6.63 16.62
CA SER A 363 -56.81 5.68 17.63
C SER A 363 -58.35 5.48 17.64
N PRO A 364 -58.86 4.24 17.49
CA PRO A 364 -60.19 3.89 17.98
C PRO A 364 -60.16 3.66 19.50
N LYS A 365 -61.29 3.87 20.17
CA LYS A 365 -61.45 3.71 21.63
C LYS A 365 -61.53 2.23 22.02
N ASN A 366 -61.02 1.86 23.20
CA ASN A 366 -61.29 0.56 23.81
C ASN A 366 -61.39 0.68 25.35
N PRO A 367 -62.46 0.20 26.02
CA PRO A 367 -62.60 0.30 27.47
C PRO A 367 -62.60 -1.07 28.21
N LYS A 368 -62.23 -1.02 29.50
CA LYS A 368 -62.34 -2.05 30.55
C LYS A 368 -61.25 -3.15 30.66
N THR A 369 -60.48 -3.03 31.74
CA THR A 369 -59.82 -4.09 32.54
C THR A 369 -60.85 -4.84 33.42
N PRO A 370 -60.50 -5.81 34.31
CA PRO A 370 -59.20 -6.45 34.61
C PRO A 370 -59.24 -8.00 34.59
N ILE A 371 -58.13 -8.67 34.98
CA ILE A 371 -58.03 -9.62 36.13
C ILE A 371 -56.64 -10.30 36.17
N THR A 372 -56.06 -10.41 37.37
CA THR A 372 -54.90 -11.27 37.72
C THR A 372 -55.34 -12.28 38.77
N PRO A 373 -54.72 -13.48 38.82
CA PRO A 373 -53.82 -13.79 39.95
C PRO A 373 -52.64 -14.71 39.51
N GLU A 374 -51.72 -15.26 40.32
CA GLU A 374 -51.52 -15.37 41.78
C GLU A 374 -50.05 -15.10 42.19
N ARG A 375 -49.77 -15.00 43.51
CA ARG A 375 -48.42 -15.06 44.12
C ARG A 375 -48.49 -15.35 45.63
N PRO A 376 -47.75 -16.34 46.16
CA PRO A 376 -46.89 -16.08 47.35
C PRO A 376 -45.63 -16.99 47.40
N PRO A 377 -44.80 -17.01 48.46
CA PRO A 377 -44.53 -16.00 49.50
C PRO A 377 -43.05 -15.49 49.47
N ARG A 378 -42.51 -15.00 50.60
CA ARG A 378 -41.11 -14.54 50.82
C ARG A 378 -40.47 -15.33 52.00
N PRO A 379 -39.19 -15.09 52.36
CA PRO A 379 -38.83 -13.96 53.24
C PRO A 379 -37.60 -13.17 52.69
N ARG A 380 -37.22 -11.91 53.01
CA ARG A 380 -37.23 -11.06 54.23
C ARG A 380 -36.30 -11.59 55.34
N ARG A 381 -35.50 -10.81 56.06
CA ARG A 381 -35.06 -9.39 56.04
C ARG A 381 -33.74 -9.37 56.92
N ASP A 382 -32.84 -8.37 56.98
CA ASP A 382 -32.96 -7.07 57.66
C ASP A 382 -31.55 -6.41 57.80
N THR A 383 -31.49 -5.06 57.70
CA THR A 383 -30.70 -4.07 58.52
C THR A 383 -29.17 -4.17 58.75
N LEU A 384 -28.40 -3.10 59.10
CA LEU A 384 -28.42 -1.61 58.97
C LEU A 384 -27.05 -1.06 59.49
N ARG A 385 -26.76 0.24 59.26
CA ARG A 385 -25.67 1.06 59.89
C ARG A 385 -24.21 0.67 59.53
N SER A 386 -23.18 1.52 59.70
CA SER A 386 -23.05 2.89 60.24
C SER A 386 -21.93 3.71 59.55
N GLN A 387 -21.93 5.05 59.76
CA GLN A 387 -20.85 6.01 59.39
C GLN A 387 -19.88 6.22 60.61
N PRO A 388 -19.05 7.31 60.74
CA PRO A 388 -18.36 8.18 59.77
C PRO A 388 -16.87 8.55 60.14
N ASN A 389 -16.22 9.32 59.26
CA ASN A 389 -15.47 10.58 59.55
C ASN A 389 -13.92 10.68 59.76
N GLN A 390 -13.45 11.89 59.41
CA GLN A 390 -12.24 12.66 59.81
C GLN A 390 -10.87 12.46 59.11
N SER A 391 -10.13 13.59 59.07
CA SER A 391 -8.84 13.85 58.40
C SER A 391 -7.77 14.30 59.43
N PRO A 392 -6.50 14.55 59.05
CA PRO A 392 -6.13 15.94 58.74
C PRO A 392 -4.98 16.14 57.70
N SER A 393 -4.66 17.40 57.41
CA SER A 393 -3.64 17.91 56.47
C SER A 393 -2.36 18.44 57.16
N LEU A 394 -1.26 18.74 56.41
CA LEU A 394 -0.47 19.99 56.54
C LEU A 394 0.63 20.22 55.47
N ARG A 395 1.23 21.43 55.46
CA ARG A 395 2.34 21.94 54.59
C ARG A 395 3.46 22.61 55.42
N ARG A 396 4.73 22.59 54.96
CA ARG A 396 5.87 23.59 55.06
C ARG A 396 7.21 22.87 54.65
N HIS A 397 8.28 23.43 54.06
CA HIS A 397 9.17 24.61 54.27
C HIS A 397 10.07 24.51 55.54
N SER A 398 11.40 24.76 55.56
CA SER A 398 12.50 25.01 54.57
C SER A 398 13.88 24.98 55.35
N SER A 399 15.13 25.33 54.94
CA SER A 399 15.86 25.84 53.74
C SER A 399 17.39 25.94 54.01
N HIS A 400 18.28 25.83 52.99
CA HIS A 400 19.74 26.20 52.97
C HIS A 400 20.72 25.38 53.87
N PRO A 401 22.09 25.45 53.75
CA PRO A 401 22.97 26.44 53.08
C PRO A 401 24.11 25.91 52.15
N SER A 402 25.02 26.81 51.70
CA SER A 402 26.23 26.56 50.87
C SER A 402 27.53 26.46 51.70
N PRO A 403 28.72 26.17 51.10
CA PRO A 403 29.74 27.24 50.98
C PRO A 403 30.79 27.17 49.82
N SER A 404 31.34 28.36 49.47
CA SER A 404 32.71 28.71 49.01
C SER A 404 33.46 28.02 47.84
N SER A 405 34.09 28.87 47.00
CA SER A 405 35.07 28.57 45.93
C SER A 405 36.54 28.81 46.35
N PRO A 406 37.52 28.50 45.46
CA PRO A 406 38.48 29.54 45.04
C PRO A 406 38.73 29.58 43.50
N THR A 407 39.75 30.32 43.04
CA THR A 407 39.84 30.95 41.70
C THR A 407 41.10 30.62 40.86
N ASP A 408 40.93 30.56 39.52
CA ASP A 408 41.72 31.13 38.39
C ASP A 408 43.28 31.19 38.41
N PRO A 409 43.99 31.08 37.24
CA PRO A 409 43.99 32.19 36.25
C PRO A 409 44.28 31.90 34.73
N LEU A 410 43.56 32.62 33.84
CA LEU A 410 44.02 33.13 32.50
C LEU A 410 44.40 32.06 31.41
N SER A 411 44.79 32.28 30.12
CA SER A 411 44.76 33.32 29.05
C SER A 411 45.20 32.65 27.70
N PRO A 412 45.29 33.28 26.49
CA PRO A 412 44.82 34.59 25.98
C PRO A 412 43.85 34.47 24.76
N PRO A 413 43.29 35.56 24.18
CA PRO A 413 42.35 35.50 23.05
C PRO A 413 43.00 35.43 21.64
N ARG A 414 42.20 35.04 20.64
CA ARG A 414 42.50 35.13 19.19
C ARG A 414 41.32 35.78 18.43
N PRO A 415 41.53 36.36 17.23
CA PRO A 415 40.77 37.53 16.77
C PRO A 415 39.40 37.20 16.14
N ARG A 416 38.49 38.17 16.19
CA ARG A 416 37.33 38.22 15.30
C ARG A 416 37.79 38.37 13.85
N ILE A 417 37.22 37.57 12.96
CA ILE A 417 37.14 37.89 11.53
C ILE A 417 35.70 38.35 11.30
N GLU A 418 35.49 39.66 11.22
CA GLU A 418 34.23 40.22 10.74
C GLU A 418 34.18 40.04 9.22
N THR A 419 33.50 38.98 8.77
CA THR A 419 33.10 38.80 7.38
C THR A 419 31.71 39.40 7.20
N ASP A 420 31.59 40.34 6.27
CA ASP A 420 30.33 41.03 6.00
C ASP A 420 29.33 40.12 5.29
N LEU A 421 28.52 39.42 6.09
CA LEU A 421 27.39 38.62 5.63
C LEU A 421 26.10 39.44 5.49
N SER A 422 26.15 40.78 5.62
CA SER A 422 24.95 41.65 5.61
C SER A 422 24.40 41.96 4.20
N ARG A 423 24.85 41.24 3.16
CA ARG A 423 24.35 41.43 1.78
C ARG A 423 24.26 40.15 0.91
N LEU A 424 23.86 39.03 1.51
CA LEU A 424 23.13 38.02 0.74
C LEU A 424 21.63 38.26 0.92
N GLN A 425 20.94 38.64 -0.16
CA GLN A 425 19.47 38.65 -0.17
C GLN A 425 19.00 37.21 0.02
N ARG A 426 18.19 36.93 1.05
CA ARG A 426 17.46 35.65 1.10
C ARG A 426 16.61 35.55 -0.16
N ALA A 427 16.79 34.49 -0.93
CA ALA A 427 15.74 34.02 -1.83
C ALA A 427 14.46 33.79 -1.00
N PRO A 428 13.25 33.97 -1.56
CA PRO A 428 12.03 33.74 -0.82
C PRO A 428 12.01 32.31 -0.26
N GLU A 429 11.78 32.19 1.05
CA GLU A 429 11.69 30.91 1.74
C GLU A 429 10.47 30.16 1.20
N SER A 430 10.71 29.09 0.43
CA SER A 430 9.66 28.25 -0.13
C SER A 430 8.91 27.52 0.98
N ASN A 431 7.57 27.44 0.89
CA ASN A 431 6.69 26.79 1.86
C ASN A 431 6.94 25.27 2.11
N ALA A 432 7.94 24.67 1.45
CA ALA A 432 8.34 23.28 1.63
C ALA A 432 8.78 22.94 3.06
N ASP A 433 9.48 23.86 3.75
CA ASP A 433 9.95 23.64 5.13
C ASP A 433 8.86 23.87 6.18
N THR A 434 7.80 24.62 5.85
CA THR A 434 6.70 24.96 6.78
C THR A 434 5.51 23.98 6.73
N ASN A 435 5.35 23.22 5.65
CA ASN A 435 4.30 22.21 5.52
C ASN A 435 4.59 20.98 6.41
N SER A 436 3.78 20.76 7.45
CA SER A 436 3.90 19.59 8.34
C SER A 436 3.69 18.25 7.64
N ASN A 437 2.95 18.23 6.53
CA ASN A 437 2.67 17.05 5.72
C ASN A 437 3.62 16.87 4.52
N ARG A 438 4.74 17.61 4.43
CA ARG A 438 5.70 17.53 3.30
C ARG A 438 6.09 16.09 2.91
N PHE A 439 6.31 15.22 3.90
CA PHE A 439 6.61 13.80 3.68
C PHE A 439 5.48 13.06 2.95
N ARG A 440 4.23 13.31 3.38
CA ARG A 440 3.03 12.70 2.80
C ARG A 440 2.77 13.20 1.39
N LEU A 441 2.99 14.50 1.14
CA LEU A 441 2.89 15.09 -0.19
C LEU A 441 3.94 14.50 -1.16
N ALA A 442 5.20 14.44 -0.74
CA ALA A 442 6.28 13.82 -1.54
C ALA A 442 6.02 12.33 -1.81
N ARG A 443 5.57 11.59 -0.77
CA ARG A 443 5.18 10.18 -0.90
C ARG A 443 3.95 10.00 -1.80
N PHE A 444 2.94 10.87 -1.73
CA PHE A 444 1.77 10.83 -2.60
C PHE A 444 2.18 10.97 -4.07
N GLY A 445 3.02 11.96 -4.39
CA GLY A 445 3.53 12.15 -5.76
C GLY A 445 4.28 10.92 -6.30
N LYS A 446 5.01 10.18 -5.44
CA LYS A 446 5.66 8.91 -5.81
C LYS A 446 4.72 7.71 -5.83
N ALA A 447 3.66 7.71 -5.01
CA ALA A 447 2.65 6.68 -5.00
C ALA A 447 1.85 6.64 -6.31
N MET A 448 1.66 7.78 -6.98
CA MET A 448 0.99 7.84 -8.28
C MET A 448 1.82 7.14 -9.37
N THR A 449 3.16 7.31 -9.39
CA THR A 449 4.04 6.49 -10.25
C THR A 449 3.94 4.99 -9.95
N GLY A 450 3.62 4.63 -8.70
CA GLY A 450 3.32 3.25 -8.31
C GLY A 450 2.01 2.68 -8.88
N THR A 451 1.17 3.52 -9.50
CA THR A 451 -0.07 3.11 -10.19
C THR A 451 0.09 2.99 -11.71
N ASP A 452 1.23 3.36 -12.29
CA ASP A 452 1.52 3.22 -13.73
C ASP A 452 1.26 1.77 -14.22
N GLY A 453 1.53 0.77 -13.38
CA GLY A 453 1.27 -0.65 -13.65
C GLY A 453 -0.21 -1.09 -13.63
N TRP A 454 -1.16 -0.17 -13.46
CA TRP A 454 -2.59 -0.43 -13.73
C TRP A 454 -2.97 -0.18 -15.19
N GLU A 455 -2.16 0.59 -15.93
CA GLU A 455 -2.38 0.84 -17.35
C GLU A 455 -1.67 -0.22 -18.19
N VAL A 456 -2.32 -0.68 -19.26
CA VAL A 456 -1.63 -1.47 -20.30
C VAL A 456 -0.75 -0.49 -21.10
N PRO A 457 0.57 -0.74 -21.24
CA PRO A 457 1.47 0.20 -21.93
C PRO A 457 0.97 0.58 -23.33
N GLY A 458 0.86 1.88 -23.59
CA GLY A 458 0.36 2.41 -24.86
C GLY A 458 -1.16 2.30 -25.08
N ALA A 459 -1.95 1.86 -24.10
CA ALA A 459 -3.40 1.79 -24.23
C ALA A 459 -4.04 3.17 -24.52
N VAL A 460 -3.53 4.24 -23.90
CA VAL A 460 -4.04 5.61 -24.13
C VAL A 460 -3.89 6.06 -25.60
N LEU A 461 -2.88 5.56 -26.32
CA LEU A 461 -2.68 5.84 -27.76
C LEU A 461 -3.79 5.24 -28.64
N ASN A 462 -4.54 4.27 -28.12
CA ASN A 462 -5.56 3.49 -28.83
C ASN A 462 -6.95 3.58 -28.19
N GLY A 463 -7.07 4.14 -26.97
CA GLY A 463 -8.32 4.26 -26.22
C GLY A 463 -9.28 5.34 -26.72
N PHE A 464 -8.82 6.18 -27.66
CA PHE A 464 -9.60 7.20 -28.34
C PHE A 464 -9.14 7.31 -29.80
N ASP A 465 -10.04 7.69 -30.71
CA ASP A 465 -9.68 7.96 -32.11
C ASP A 465 -9.05 9.35 -32.22
N TRP A 466 -7.77 9.45 -31.85
CA TRP A 466 -7.00 10.69 -31.92
C TRP A 466 -6.98 11.31 -33.33
N HIS A 467 -7.07 10.49 -34.38
CA HIS A 467 -7.08 10.94 -35.78
C HIS A 467 -8.42 11.54 -36.22
N SER A 468 -9.49 11.40 -35.42
CA SER A 468 -10.74 12.13 -35.62
C SER A 468 -10.66 13.62 -35.25
N LEU A 469 -9.61 14.03 -34.51
CA LEU A 469 -9.43 15.42 -34.10
C LEU A 469 -8.91 16.30 -35.26
N PRO A 470 -9.46 17.51 -35.46
CA PRO A 470 -8.89 18.48 -36.38
C PRO A 470 -7.42 18.80 -36.04
N HIS A 471 -6.58 18.98 -37.07
CA HIS A 471 -5.18 19.33 -36.89
C HIS A 471 -5.03 20.60 -36.03
N GLY A 472 -4.15 20.55 -35.01
CA GLY A 472 -3.93 21.66 -34.08
C GLY A 472 -4.95 21.77 -32.94
N SER A 473 -5.80 20.75 -32.74
CA SER A 473 -6.73 20.69 -31.61
C SER A 473 -6.00 20.70 -30.26
N ILE A 474 -6.68 21.23 -29.24
CA ILE A 474 -6.19 21.30 -27.86
C ILE A 474 -6.83 20.18 -27.04
N VAL A 475 -6.00 19.37 -26.39
CA VAL A 475 -6.39 18.33 -25.44
C VAL A 475 -6.09 18.84 -24.03
N VAL A 476 -7.06 18.79 -23.12
CA VAL A 476 -6.89 19.23 -21.72
C VAL A 476 -6.89 18.02 -20.80
N ASP A 477 -5.77 17.82 -20.11
CA ASP A 477 -5.49 16.71 -19.19
C ASP A 477 -5.81 17.14 -17.75
N VAL A 478 -7.09 17.01 -17.38
CA VAL A 478 -7.65 17.51 -16.12
C VAL A 478 -7.36 16.55 -14.97
N GLY A 479 -6.51 16.96 -14.04
CA GLY A 479 -5.94 16.08 -13.01
C GLY A 479 -4.77 15.23 -13.52
N GLY A 480 -4.14 15.63 -14.63
CA GLY A 480 -3.01 14.92 -15.25
C GLY A 480 -1.73 14.83 -14.40
N GLY A 481 -1.70 15.44 -13.21
CA GLY A 481 -0.58 15.37 -12.29
C GLY A 481 0.68 16.02 -12.88
N ILE A 482 1.78 15.27 -12.94
CA ILE A 482 3.02 15.71 -13.61
C ILE A 482 2.97 15.51 -15.14
N GLY A 483 1.83 15.10 -15.70
CA GLY A 483 1.58 14.99 -17.14
C GLY A 483 2.24 13.80 -17.82
N SER A 484 2.58 12.71 -17.11
CA SER A 484 3.24 11.53 -17.70
C SER A 484 2.52 11.00 -18.94
N THR A 485 1.18 10.91 -18.87
CA THR A 485 0.31 10.46 -19.97
C THR A 485 0.27 11.47 -21.12
N SER A 486 0.22 12.77 -20.80
CA SER A 486 0.35 13.84 -21.78
C SER A 486 1.69 13.85 -22.51
N ILE A 487 2.82 13.46 -21.89
CA ILE A 487 4.11 13.31 -22.60
C ILE A 487 3.99 12.26 -23.71
N LEU A 488 3.39 11.11 -23.40
CA LEU A 488 3.25 10.00 -24.36
C LEU A 488 2.35 10.40 -25.54
N LEU A 489 1.26 11.10 -25.27
CA LEU A 489 0.35 11.62 -26.29
C LEU A 489 0.98 12.75 -27.13
N ALA A 490 1.72 13.67 -26.51
CA ALA A 490 2.44 14.73 -27.21
C ALA A 490 3.54 14.17 -28.12
N THR A 491 4.32 13.20 -27.63
CA THR A 491 5.34 12.49 -28.43
C THR A 491 4.73 11.81 -29.67
N ALA A 492 3.54 11.22 -29.53
CA ALA A 492 2.85 10.56 -30.63
C ALA A 492 2.16 11.52 -31.62
N PHE A 493 1.60 12.64 -31.14
CA PHE A 493 0.61 13.41 -31.92
C PHE A 493 0.90 14.93 -32.07
N SER A 494 1.90 15.50 -31.39
CA SER A 494 2.24 16.94 -31.53
C SER A 494 3.19 17.25 -32.69
N SER A 495 3.99 16.29 -33.16
CA SER A 495 5.05 16.51 -34.16
C SER A 495 4.50 16.87 -35.56
N PRO A 496 4.85 18.03 -36.16
CA PRO A 496 4.33 18.44 -37.47
C PRO A 496 5.06 17.85 -38.70
N SER A 497 6.04 16.96 -38.52
CA SER A 497 6.87 16.44 -39.62
C SER A 497 7.49 15.07 -39.31
N GLY A 498 7.53 14.12 -40.25
CA GLY A 498 6.84 14.16 -41.54
C GLY A 498 7.19 13.01 -42.47
N GLU A 499 6.17 12.23 -42.82
CA GLU A 499 5.98 11.59 -44.14
C GLU A 499 4.51 11.14 -44.29
N ASP A 500 3.83 10.86 -43.16
CA ASP A 500 2.38 10.87 -43.01
C ASP A 500 1.89 12.08 -42.16
N ASN A 501 0.56 12.31 -42.15
CA ASN A 501 -0.08 13.49 -41.56
C ASN A 501 -0.02 13.52 -40.03
N GLY A 502 1.01 14.18 -39.46
CA GLY A 502 1.04 14.52 -38.04
C GLY A 502 -0.13 15.43 -37.63
N LEU A 503 -0.79 15.11 -36.49
CA LEU A 503 -2.01 15.80 -36.05
C LEU A 503 -1.75 17.20 -35.45
N GLY A 504 -0.50 17.51 -35.08
CA GLY A 504 -0.13 18.80 -34.50
C GLY A 504 -0.85 19.12 -33.19
N LEU A 505 -1.28 18.10 -32.44
CA LEU A 505 -2.08 18.27 -31.22
C LEU A 505 -1.31 19.07 -30.17
N LYS A 506 -2.03 19.94 -29.46
CA LYS A 506 -1.53 20.72 -28.33
C LYS A 506 -2.10 20.15 -27.04
N PHE A 507 -1.29 20.12 -25.99
CA PHE A 507 -1.70 19.60 -24.70
C PHE A 507 -1.76 20.72 -23.67
N VAL A 508 -2.68 20.62 -22.72
CA VAL A 508 -2.79 21.51 -21.56
C VAL A 508 -2.97 20.63 -20.34
N ILE A 509 -1.96 20.55 -19.48
CA ILE A 509 -2.08 19.86 -18.20
C ILE A 509 -2.75 20.81 -17.22
N GLN A 510 -3.90 20.41 -16.66
CA GLN A 510 -4.65 21.23 -15.72
C GLN A 510 -4.71 20.55 -14.35
N ASP A 511 -4.01 21.11 -13.36
CA ASP A 511 -3.95 20.56 -12.00
C ASP A 511 -3.89 21.68 -10.94
N ARG A 512 -3.59 21.33 -9.68
CA ARG A 512 -3.32 22.27 -8.61
C ARG A 512 -1.95 22.95 -8.82
N PRO A 513 -1.76 24.22 -8.41
CA PRO A 513 -0.52 24.96 -8.67
C PRO A 513 0.77 24.27 -8.22
N VAL A 514 0.77 23.62 -7.04
CA VAL A 514 1.94 22.86 -6.55
C VAL A 514 2.29 21.66 -7.44
N VAL A 515 1.28 21.07 -8.09
CA VAL A 515 1.43 19.92 -8.98
C VAL A 515 1.85 20.38 -10.37
N CYS A 516 1.29 21.48 -10.88
CA CYS A 516 1.75 22.19 -12.08
C CYS A 516 3.25 22.56 -11.98
N GLU A 517 3.64 23.14 -10.85
CA GLU A 517 5.04 23.43 -10.49
C GLU A 517 5.95 22.20 -10.49
N MET A 518 5.43 21.01 -10.20
CA MET A 518 6.17 19.74 -10.25
C MET A 518 6.21 19.17 -11.67
N GLY A 519 5.11 19.29 -12.42
CA GLY A 519 4.99 18.95 -13.83
C GLY A 519 6.01 19.70 -14.68
N GLU A 520 6.09 21.03 -14.57
CA GLU A 520 7.11 21.83 -15.25
C GLU A 520 8.52 21.28 -15.03
N LYS A 521 8.88 20.98 -13.78
CA LYS A 521 10.23 20.51 -13.41
C LYS A 521 10.51 19.11 -13.99
N ALA A 522 9.49 18.25 -14.07
CA ALA A 522 9.59 16.93 -14.70
C ALA A 522 9.72 17.03 -16.23
N TRP A 523 8.91 17.86 -16.89
CA TRP A 523 8.95 18.07 -18.34
C TRP A 523 10.26 18.71 -18.79
N LYS A 524 10.75 19.74 -18.09
CA LYS A 524 12.05 20.40 -18.35
C LYS A 524 13.24 19.45 -18.26
N ALA A 525 13.10 18.34 -17.53
CA ALA A 525 14.14 17.31 -17.38
C ALA A 525 13.98 16.11 -18.34
N LYS A 526 12.77 15.85 -18.86
CA LYS A 526 12.46 14.68 -19.70
C LYS A 526 12.33 14.99 -21.20
N CYS A 527 11.63 16.08 -21.54
CA CYS A 527 11.17 16.40 -22.88
C CYS A 527 10.99 17.93 -23.04
N PRO A 528 12.07 18.72 -22.87
CA PRO A 528 12.01 20.18 -22.90
C PRO A 528 11.47 20.75 -24.22
N GLU A 529 11.63 20.02 -25.33
CA GLU A 529 11.11 20.37 -26.66
C GLU A 529 9.57 20.35 -26.75
N LEU A 530 8.87 19.59 -25.88
CA LEU A 530 7.40 19.51 -25.87
C LEU A 530 6.74 20.62 -25.04
N LEU A 531 7.51 21.49 -24.38
CA LEU A 531 7.01 22.60 -23.55
C LEU A 531 6.56 23.83 -24.36
N GLU A 532 6.99 23.99 -25.61
CA GLU A 532 6.46 25.06 -26.47
C GLU A 532 5.14 24.65 -27.18
N SER A 533 4.85 23.34 -27.24
CA SER A 533 3.58 22.78 -27.72
C SER A 533 2.57 22.44 -26.62
N THR A 534 2.98 22.51 -25.34
CA THR A 534 2.18 22.11 -24.18
C THR A 534 2.14 23.21 -23.12
N ALA A 535 0.95 23.64 -22.70
CA ALA A 535 0.80 24.50 -21.53
C ALA A 535 0.59 23.66 -20.25
N ILE A 536 0.94 24.24 -19.11
CA ILE A 536 0.60 23.70 -17.78
C ILE A 536 -0.14 24.84 -17.06
N ASP A 537 -1.45 24.69 -16.88
CA ASP A 537 -2.36 25.75 -16.45
C ASP A 537 -2.98 25.43 -15.08
N ASP A 538 -2.88 26.39 -14.15
CA ASP A 538 -3.46 26.28 -12.82
C ASP A 538 -5.01 26.27 -12.84
N VAL A 539 -5.62 25.38 -12.04
CA VAL A 539 -7.05 25.51 -11.69
C VAL A 539 -7.25 26.74 -10.79
N GLN A 540 -7.61 27.88 -11.41
CA GLN A 540 -8.24 28.98 -10.67
C GLN A 540 -9.65 28.57 -10.23
N LYS A 541 -9.94 28.76 -8.93
CA LYS A 541 -11.18 28.36 -8.24
C LYS A 541 -12.29 29.41 -8.36
#